data_AF-A0A963XBD9-F1
#
_entry.id   AF-A0A963XBD9-F1
#
_cell.length_a   1.000
_cell.length_b   1.000
_cell.length_c   1.000
_cell.angle_alpha   90.00
_cell.angle_beta   90.00
_cell.angle_gamma   90.00
#
_symmetry.space_group_name_H-M   'P 1'
#
loop_
_entity.id
_entity.type
_entity.pdbx_description
1 polymer ?
#
loop_
_entity_poly.entity_id
_entity_poly.type
_entity_poly.pdbx_seq_one_letter_code
_entity_poly.pdbx_strand_id
1 'polypeptide(L)'
;CYCGKHGCIETYLSGPGLERAYTSMTSQHLGGAEIASRADAGDSAAAAIMATYIDRFARSLATVINIIDPDIVVVGGGLSRIERIYRDVPNALAKCVFSDTVATTVVKARHGDASGVRGAAWLWP
;
A
#
# COMPACT_ATOMS: atom_id res chain seq x y z
N CYS A 1 -0.16 -17.89 -0.89
CA CYS A 1 0.74 -17.10 -0.01
C CYS A 1 1.80 -18.04 0.54
N TYR A 2 3.00 -17.57 0.91
CA TYR A 2 4.02 -18.47 1.49
C TYR A 2 3.57 -19.10 2.80
N CYS A 3 2.63 -18.48 3.53
CA CYS A 3 2.10 -19.02 4.78
C CYS A 3 1.12 -20.20 4.60
N GLY A 4 0.89 -20.67 3.38
CA GLY A 4 -0.05 -21.77 3.07
C GLY A 4 -1.53 -21.39 3.10
N LYS A 5 -1.88 -20.17 3.55
CA LYS A 5 -3.27 -19.68 3.55
C LYS A 5 -3.66 -19.02 2.22
N HIS A 6 -4.98 -18.85 2.07
CA HIS A 6 -5.61 -18.21 0.92
C HIS A 6 -6.09 -16.80 1.29
N GLY A 7 -6.05 -15.88 0.33
CA GLY A 7 -6.58 -14.53 0.50
C GLY A 7 -5.75 -13.59 1.39
N CYS A 8 -4.48 -13.91 1.68
CA CYS A 8 -3.63 -13.00 2.46
C CYS A 8 -3.43 -11.67 1.73
N ILE A 9 -3.61 -10.56 2.47
CA ILE A 9 -3.46 -9.18 1.98
C ILE A 9 -2.13 -8.98 1.24
N GLU A 10 -1.06 -9.57 1.76
CA GLU A 10 0.28 -9.53 1.16
C GLU A 10 0.31 -10.00 -0.30
N THR A 11 -0.53 -10.98 -0.68
CA THR A 11 -0.58 -11.46 -2.06
C THR A 11 -1.12 -10.41 -3.04
N TYR A 12 -1.75 -9.34 -2.53
CA TYR A 12 -2.29 -8.25 -3.33
C TYR A 12 -1.47 -6.96 -3.18
N LEU A 13 -1.04 -6.63 -1.96
CA LEU A 13 -0.42 -5.33 -1.66
C LEU A 13 1.11 -5.31 -1.71
N SER A 14 1.76 -6.47 -1.83
CA SER A 14 3.21 -6.56 -2.02
C SER A 14 3.62 -6.15 -3.45
N GLY A 15 4.91 -5.85 -3.64
CA GLY A 15 5.50 -5.59 -4.96
C GLY A 15 5.18 -6.69 -5.97
N PRO A 16 5.56 -7.96 -5.69
CA PRO A 16 5.22 -9.08 -6.55
C PRO A 16 3.71 -9.27 -6.76
N GLY A 17 2.88 -8.91 -5.77
CA GLY A 17 1.43 -8.93 -5.89
C GLY A 17 0.90 -7.95 -6.94
N LEU A 18 1.38 -6.70 -6.90
CA LEU A 18 1.06 -5.64 -7.86
C LEU A 18 1.56 -5.99 -9.27
N GLU A 19 2.82 -6.43 -9.38
CA GLU A 19 3.45 -6.80 -10.65
C GLU A 19 2.72 -7.98 -11.31
N ARG A 20 2.36 -8.99 -10.53
CA ARG A 20 1.56 -10.12 -11.01
C ARG A 20 0.19 -9.66 -11.51
N ALA A 21 -0.50 -8.79 -10.77
CA ALA A 21 -1.81 -8.29 -11.18
C ALA A 21 -1.74 -7.57 -12.54
N TYR A 22 -0.73 -6.72 -12.73
CA TYR A 22 -0.50 -6.04 -14.00
C TYR A 22 -0.14 -7.00 -15.13
N THR A 23 0.76 -7.94 -14.86
CA THR A 23 1.18 -8.97 -15.84
C THR A 23 -0.01 -9.82 -16.28
N SER A 24 -0.86 -10.27 -15.35
CA SER A 24 -2.03 -11.09 -15.69
C SER A 24 -3.03 -10.37 -16.58
N MET A 25 -3.06 -9.04 -16.57
CA MET A 25 -3.99 -8.25 -17.38
C MET A 25 -3.41 -7.84 -18.73
N THR A 26 -2.10 -7.61 -18.81
CA THR A 26 -1.45 -7.00 -19.98
C THR A 26 -0.46 -7.93 -20.69
N SER A 27 -0.13 -9.07 -20.09
CA SER A 27 0.99 -9.94 -20.47
C SER A 27 2.36 -9.27 -20.46
N GLN A 28 2.50 -8.09 -19.82
CA GLN A 28 3.75 -7.35 -19.68
C GLN A 28 4.27 -7.40 -18.25
N HIS A 29 5.58 -7.60 -18.09
CA HIS A 29 6.25 -7.55 -16.80
C HIS A 29 6.83 -6.15 -16.55
N LEU A 30 6.25 -5.43 -15.59
CA LEU A 30 6.72 -4.12 -15.14
C LEU A 30 6.83 -4.13 -13.61
N GLY A 31 7.82 -3.38 -13.08
CA GLY A 31 7.93 -3.15 -11.65
C GLY A 31 6.86 -2.19 -11.13
N GLY A 32 6.55 -2.26 -9.84
CA GLY A 32 5.47 -1.45 -9.22
C GLY A 32 5.59 0.07 -9.44
N ALA A 33 6.80 0.63 -9.40
CA ALA A 33 7.02 2.06 -9.66
C ALA A 33 6.74 2.46 -11.11
N GLU A 34 7.09 1.58 -12.07
CA GLU A 34 6.82 1.80 -13.50
C GLU A 34 5.33 1.70 -13.80
N ILE A 35 4.62 0.75 -13.18
CA ILE A 35 3.16 0.65 -13.27
C ILE A 35 2.51 1.96 -12.77
N ALA A 36 2.95 2.48 -11.62
CA ALA A 36 2.43 3.75 -11.11
C ALA A 36 2.72 4.93 -12.05
N SER A 37 3.95 5.01 -12.61
CA SER A 37 4.35 6.03 -13.58
C SER A 37 3.45 6.01 -14.82
N ARG A 38 3.21 4.83 -15.40
CA ARG A 38 2.32 4.67 -16.56
C ARG A 38 0.87 5.04 -16.25
N ALA A 39 0.38 4.70 -15.06
CA ALA A 39 -0.95 5.09 -14.63
C ALA A 39 -1.09 6.61 -14.57
N ASP A 40 -0.07 7.31 -14.05
CA ASP A 40 -0.05 8.78 -14.01
C ASP A 40 0.16 9.41 -15.40
N ALA A 41 0.77 8.69 -16.34
CA ALA A 41 0.86 9.07 -17.76
C ALA A 41 -0.41 8.79 -18.58
N GLY A 42 -1.45 8.22 -17.97
CA GLY A 42 -2.75 7.97 -18.61
C GLY A 42 -2.90 6.61 -19.31
N ASP A 43 -1.98 5.66 -19.08
CA ASP A 43 -2.18 4.28 -19.54
C ASP A 43 -3.39 3.66 -18.82
N SER A 44 -4.38 3.21 -19.59
CA SER A 44 -5.66 2.75 -19.07
C SER A 44 -5.53 1.45 -18.26
N ALA A 45 -4.63 0.56 -18.65
CA ALA A 45 -4.38 -0.70 -17.95
C ALA A 45 -3.69 -0.43 -16.61
N ALA A 46 -2.63 0.36 -16.60
CA ALA A 46 -1.93 0.76 -15.40
C ALA A 46 -2.86 1.53 -14.43
N ALA A 47 -3.69 2.43 -14.95
CA ALA A 47 -4.68 3.16 -14.16
C ALA A 47 -5.70 2.22 -13.50
N ALA A 48 -6.21 1.23 -14.24
CA ALA A 48 -7.16 0.24 -13.69
C ALA A 48 -6.54 -0.63 -12.58
N ILE A 49 -5.28 -1.05 -12.78
CA ILE A 49 -4.54 -1.83 -11.77
C ILE A 49 -4.27 -0.98 -10.54
N MET A 50 -3.84 0.27 -10.70
CA MET A 50 -3.60 1.17 -9.57
C MET A 50 -4.89 1.51 -8.82
N ALA A 51 -6.01 1.72 -9.51
CA ALA A 51 -7.30 1.93 -8.85
C ALA A 51 -7.69 0.72 -7.98
N THR A 52 -7.53 -0.50 -8.51
CA THR A 52 -7.77 -1.73 -7.75
C THR A 52 -6.81 -1.90 -6.58
N TYR A 53 -5.53 -1.54 -6.78
CA TYR A 53 -4.52 -1.59 -5.74
C TYR A 53 -4.87 -0.63 -4.58
N ILE A 54 -5.26 0.61 -4.89
CA ILE A 54 -5.63 1.62 -3.90
C ILE A 54 -6.90 1.22 -3.13
N ASP A 55 -7.93 0.70 -3.80
CA ASP A 55 -9.14 0.19 -3.12
C ASP A 55 -8.81 -0.94 -2.14
N ARG A 56 -8.01 -1.92 -2.58
CA ARG A 56 -7.56 -3.01 -1.70
C ARG A 56 -6.70 -2.50 -0.54
N PHE A 57 -5.85 -1.51 -0.79
CA PHE A 57 -5.02 -0.91 0.25
C PHE A 57 -5.90 -0.25 1.31
N ALA A 58 -6.85 0.59 0.88
CA ALA A 58 -7.78 1.27 1.77
C ALA A 58 -8.62 0.30 2.60
N ARG A 59 -9.21 -0.74 1.99
CA ARG A 59 -9.95 -1.78 2.72
C ARG A 59 -9.10 -2.52 3.74
N SER A 60 -7.87 -2.89 3.35
CA SER A 60 -6.94 -3.59 4.25
C SER A 60 -6.59 -2.73 5.45
N LEU A 61 -6.33 -1.45 5.21
CA LEU A 61 -5.96 -0.52 6.26
C LEU A 61 -7.15 -0.12 7.14
N ALA A 62 -8.35 0.03 6.57
CA ALA A 62 -9.57 0.29 7.33
C ALA A 62 -9.87 -0.80 8.36
N THR A 63 -9.60 -2.08 8.04
CA THR A 63 -9.71 -3.18 9.02
C THR A 63 -8.81 -2.94 10.24
N VAL A 64 -7.57 -2.49 10.02
CA VAL A 64 -6.62 -2.21 11.11
C VAL A 64 -7.05 -0.96 11.89
N ILE A 65 -7.44 0.11 11.18
CA ILE A 65 -7.89 1.37 11.79
C ILE A 65 -9.13 1.14 12.65
N ASN A 66 -10.13 0.41 12.16
CA ASN A 66 -11.35 0.15 12.93
C ASN A 66 -11.10 -0.68 14.21
N ILE A 67 -9.96 -1.37 14.33
CA ILE A 67 -9.62 -2.20 15.50
C ILE A 67 -8.69 -1.44 16.47
N ILE A 68 -7.67 -0.76 15.94
CA ILE A 68 -6.59 -0.16 16.75
C ILE A 68 -6.73 1.36 16.89
N ASP A 69 -7.39 2.01 15.93
CA ASP A 69 -7.55 3.46 15.81
C ASP A 69 -6.25 4.26 15.99
N PRO A 70 -5.22 4.01 15.14
CA PRO A 70 -3.94 4.69 15.27
C PRO A 70 -4.00 6.14 14.76
N ASP A 71 -3.30 7.05 15.43
CA ASP A 71 -3.11 8.42 14.94
C ASP A 71 -2.33 8.47 13.61
N ILE A 72 -1.32 7.61 13.45
CA ILE A 72 -0.41 7.61 12.31
C ILE A 72 -0.14 6.18 11.82
N VAL A 73 -0.24 6.00 10.51
CA VAL A 73 0.17 4.78 9.80
C VAL A 73 1.39 5.10 8.95
N VAL A 74 2.53 4.51 9.29
CA VAL A 74 3.79 4.68 8.55
C VAL A 74 3.96 3.56 7.53
N VAL A 75 3.95 3.90 6.24
CA VAL A 75 4.12 2.94 5.14
C VAL A 75 5.60 2.83 4.76
N GLY A 76 6.16 1.63 4.92
CA GLY A 76 7.53 1.29 4.56
C GLY A 76 7.65 0.37 3.33
N GLY A 77 8.89 -0.06 3.04
CA GLY A 77 9.20 -0.99 1.94
C GLY A 77 9.27 -0.34 0.55
N GLY A 78 9.59 -1.12 -0.47
CA GLY A 78 9.86 -0.59 -1.83
C GLY A 78 8.67 0.15 -2.46
N LEU A 79 7.44 -0.31 -2.21
CA LEU A 79 6.22 0.32 -2.75
C LEU A 79 5.87 1.64 -2.06
N SER A 80 6.42 1.95 -0.88
CA SER A 80 6.23 3.27 -0.23
C SER A 80 6.76 4.45 -1.07
N ARG A 81 7.51 4.18 -2.14
CA ARG A 81 7.98 5.19 -3.09
C ARG A 81 6.89 5.65 -4.07
N ILE A 82 5.77 4.94 -4.13
CA ILE A 82 4.64 5.30 -5.00
C ILE A 82 3.86 6.44 -4.33
N GLU A 83 4.05 7.66 -4.81
CA GLU A 83 3.41 8.87 -4.25
C GLU A 83 1.88 8.82 -4.33
N ARG A 84 1.35 8.10 -5.31
CA ARG A 84 -0.10 7.84 -5.46
C ARG A 84 -0.72 7.21 -4.22
N ILE A 85 0.03 6.44 -3.41
CA ILE A 85 -0.47 5.87 -2.16
C ILE A 85 -0.92 6.99 -1.21
N TYR A 86 -0.08 8.01 -1.01
CA TYR A 86 -0.36 9.10 -0.07
C TYR A 86 -1.41 10.07 -0.60
N ARG A 87 -1.56 10.17 -1.92
CA ARG A 87 -2.60 11.00 -2.56
C ARG A 87 -3.98 10.33 -2.54
N ASP A 88 -4.05 9.04 -2.87
CA ASP A 88 -5.32 8.40 -3.20
C ASP A 88 -5.89 7.53 -2.05
N VAL A 89 -5.03 6.92 -1.21
CA VAL A 89 -5.50 6.06 -0.10
C VAL A 89 -6.34 6.83 0.92
N PRO A 90 -6.00 8.06 1.36
CA PRO A 90 -6.84 8.78 2.33
C PRO A 90 -8.29 8.97 1.87
N ASN A 91 -8.49 9.30 0.59
CA ASN A 91 -9.83 9.46 0.02
C ASN A 91 -10.58 8.13 -0.11
N ALA A 92 -9.87 7.03 -0.39
CA ALA A 92 -10.46 5.70 -0.45
C ALA A 92 -10.80 5.14 0.96
N LEU A 93 -9.97 5.48 1.97
CA LEU A 93 -10.16 5.09 3.37
C LEU A 93 -11.46 5.63 3.95
N ALA A 94 -11.80 6.89 3.65
CA ALA A 94 -13.03 7.53 4.13
C ALA A 94 -14.31 6.75 3.76
N LYS A 95 -14.26 5.88 2.75
CA LYS A 95 -15.38 5.03 2.32
C LYS A 95 -15.40 3.65 2.97
N CYS A 96 -14.32 3.29 3.67
CA CYS A 96 -14.09 1.94 4.19
C CYS A 96 -14.09 1.86 5.72
N VAL A 97 -13.83 2.96 6.40
CA VAL A 97 -13.92 3.04 7.87
C VAL A 97 -15.38 3.07 8.32
N PHE A 98 -15.62 2.67 9.57
CA PHE A 98 -16.97 2.73 10.15
C PHE A 98 -17.38 4.14 10.60
N SER A 99 -16.40 4.98 10.97
CA SER A 99 -16.63 6.33 11.47
C SER A 99 -16.92 7.33 10.34
N ASP A 100 -17.69 8.38 10.66
CA ASP A 100 -17.94 9.52 9.78
C ASP A 100 -16.67 10.33 9.46
N THR A 101 -15.61 10.17 10.27
CA THR A 101 -14.33 10.85 10.11
C THR A 101 -13.14 9.91 10.31
N VAL A 102 -12.10 10.07 9.49
CA VAL A 102 -10.80 9.40 9.66
C VAL A 102 -9.75 10.43 10.05
N ALA A 103 -9.28 10.39 11.28
CA ALA A 103 -8.18 11.23 11.75
C ALA A 103 -6.78 10.62 11.45
N THR A 104 -6.73 9.30 11.23
CA THR A 104 -5.48 8.57 10.95
C THR A 104 -4.76 9.14 9.75
N THR A 105 -3.50 9.56 9.96
CA THR A 105 -2.65 10.07 8.88
C THR A 105 -1.78 8.96 8.29
N VAL A 106 -1.79 8.79 6.97
CA VAL A 106 -0.93 7.83 6.27
C VAL A 106 0.32 8.55 5.77
N VAL A 107 1.50 8.13 6.24
CA VAL A 107 2.78 8.81 5.95
C VAL A 107 3.84 7.85 5.41
N LYS A 108 4.83 8.40 4.71
CA LYS A 108 6.00 7.67 4.21
C LYS A 108 7.03 7.44 5.32
N ALA A 109 7.59 6.24 5.37
CA ALA A 109 8.73 5.95 6.24
C ALA A 109 9.94 6.84 5.88
N ARG A 110 10.57 7.44 6.90
CA ARG A 110 11.68 8.41 6.70
C ARG A 110 13.08 7.79 6.74
N HIS A 111 13.24 6.66 7.43
CA HIS A 111 14.57 6.16 7.78
C HIS A 111 15.06 5.01 6.90
N GLY A 112 14.26 4.56 5.92
CA GLY A 112 14.66 3.58 4.91
C GLY A 112 15.40 2.37 5.51
N ASP A 113 16.56 2.04 4.93
CA ASP A 113 17.38 0.89 5.31
C ASP A 113 17.93 0.99 6.75
N ALA A 114 18.07 2.21 7.28
CA ALA A 114 18.51 2.43 8.65
C ALA A 114 17.40 2.18 9.69
N SER A 115 16.14 1.94 9.27
CA SER A 115 15.01 1.76 10.19
C SER A 115 15.21 0.57 11.14
N GLY A 116 15.79 -0.53 10.65
CA GLY A 116 16.01 -1.74 11.44
C GLY A 116 17.01 -1.52 12.58
N VAL A 117 18.18 -0.96 12.28
CA VAL A 117 19.22 -0.71 13.29
C VAL A 117 18.82 0.38 14.29
N ARG A 118 18.08 1.40 13.84
CA ARG A 118 17.55 2.45 14.73
C ARG A 118 16.51 1.88 15.70
N GLY A 119 15.59 1.07 15.20
CA GLY A 119 14.59 0.39 16.02
C GLY A 119 15.23 -0.50 17.08
N ALA A 120 16.25 -1.29 16.69
CA ALA A 120 17.00 -2.13 17.62
C ALA A 120 17.70 -1.31 18.72
N ALA A 121 18.33 -0.20 18.36
CA ALA A 121 18.98 0.69 19.32
C ALA A 121 17.99 1.32 20.31
N TRP A 122 16.77 1.63 19.89
CA TRP A 122 15.72 2.20 20.75
C TRP A 122 15.04 1.18 21.68
N LEU A 123 15.21 -0.12 21.44
CA LEU A 123 14.74 -1.16 22.36
C LEU A 123 15.71 -1.39 23.53
N TRP A 124 16.94 -0.89 23.44
CA TRP A 124 17.95 -1.03 24.48
C TRP A 124 17.76 0.03 25.57
N PRO A 125 17.62 -0.35 26.86
CA PRO A 125 17.42 0.58 27.98
C PRO A 125 18.65 1.41 28.32
#